data_AF-A0A1I6JEM5-F1
#
_entry.id   AF-A0A1I6JEM5-F1
#
_cell.length_a   1.000
_cell.length_b   1.000
_cell.length_c   1.000
_cell.angle_alpha   90.00
_cell.angle_beta   90.00
_cell.angle_gamma   90.00
#
_symmetry.space_group_name_H-M   'P 1'
#
loop_
_entity.id
_entity.type
_entity.pdbx_description
1 polymer ?
#
loop_
_entity_poly.entity_id
_entity_poly.type
_entity_poly.pdbx_seq_one_letter_code
_entity_poly.pdbx_strand_id
1 'polypeptide(L)'
;MSDANTRPVYSQEDPLGDPAPEAVEQGDSDTVTPTDPLPEDPERRSWSRDLRFMLVVLAAIAALFLAFALLIAFSPTGAAISALAVIAAPIATMVAAYYGISLALRQVADARNAAVTAEARARAAESSAHDSDAWAAQMESGLRVAVSKLKGAGIGTSDVERAAGTPDEFF
;
A
#
# COMPACT_ATOMS: atom_id res chain seq x y z
N MET A 1 7.16 6.33 40.75
CA MET A 1 7.77 7.51 40.11
C MET A 1 9.21 7.62 40.60
N SER A 2 10.16 7.23 39.76
CA SER A 2 11.60 7.50 39.90
C SER A 2 12.23 7.22 38.53
N ASP A 3 12.38 8.29 37.74
CA ASP A 3 13.20 8.31 36.54
C ASP A 3 14.68 8.37 36.93
N ALA A 4 15.54 7.61 36.26
CA ALA A 4 16.97 7.92 36.18
C ALA A 4 17.61 7.19 34.98
N ASN A 5 17.43 7.80 33.81
CA ASN A 5 18.22 7.60 32.62
C ASN A 5 19.70 7.89 32.93
N THR A 6 20.58 6.87 32.94
CA THR A 6 22.03 7.07 33.04
C THR A 6 22.71 6.56 31.77
N ARG A 7 23.12 7.52 30.95
CA ARG A 7 23.96 7.37 29.76
C ARG A 7 25.42 7.21 30.21
N PRO A 8 26.18 6.18 29.78
CA PRO A 8 27.61 6.19 30.01
C PRO A 8 28.27 7.23 29.09
N VAL A 9 29.01 8.12 29.73
CA VAL A 9 29.84 9.19 29.18
C VAL A 9 31.10 8.58 28.57
N TYR A 10 31.52 9.16 27.44
CA TYR A 10 32.78 8.88 26.74
C TYR A 10 33.97 8.86 27.70
N SER A 11 34.76 7.80 27.63
CA SER A 11 36.08 7.76 28.28
C SER A 11 37.04 8.64 27.49
N GLN A 12 37.45 9.69 28.18
CA GLN A 12 38.48 10.64 27.86
C GLN A 12 39.82 10.05 28.25
N GLU A 13 40.69 9.77 27.28
CA GLU A 13 42.13 9.66 27.49
C GLU A 13 42.84 10.35 26.32
N ASP A 14 43.38 11.52 26.64
CA ASP A 14 44.47 12.20 25.94
C ASP A 14 45.48 12.47 27.07
N PRO A 15 46.80 12.29 26.88
CA PRO A 15 47.52 13.43 26.33
C PRO A 15 48.82 13.12 25.55
N LEU A 16 49.25 14.17 24.84
CA LEU A 16 50.64 14.60 24.55
C LEU A 16 51.22 14.26 23.15
N GLY A 17 51.19 15.25 22.24
CA GLY A 17 52.14 15.36 21.13
C GLY A 17 51.65 16.19 19.93
N ASP A 18 52.20 17.40 19.80
CA ASP A 18 52.01 18.49 18.81
C ASP A 18 51.90 18.12 17.29
N PRO A 19 51.45 19.05 16.39
CA PRO A 19 50.80 18.74 15.11
C PRO A 19 51.66 18.84 13.82
N ALA A 20 51.10 18.17 12.78
CA ALA A 20 51.21 18.42 11.32
C ALA A 20 52.44 17.89 10.53
N PRO A 21 52.38 17.81 9.18
CA PRO A 21 51.42 17.07 8.32
C PRO A 21 52.13 16.20 7.22
N GLU A 22 51.33 15.41 6.50
CA GLU A 22 51.60 14.75 5.19
C GLU A 22 52.83 13.82 5.03
N ALA A 23 52.55 12.52 4.89
CA ALA A 23 53.30 11.63 4.00
C ALA A 23 52.33 10.64 3.35
N VAL A 24 52.22 10.75 2.04
CA VAL A 24 51.47 9.87 1.14
C VAL A 24 52.24 8.55 1.03
N GLU A 25 51.67 7.44 1.47
CA GLU A 25 52.10 6.12 1.01
C GLU A 25 50.92 5.32 0.46
N GLN A 26 51.04 5.11 -0.84
CA GLN A 26 50.21 4.34 -1.74
C GLN A 26 50.47 2.85 -1.46
N GLY A 27 49.59 2.24 -0.67
CA GLY A 27 49.56 0.81 -0.41
C GLY A 27 48.39 0.17 -1.14
N ASP A 28 48.69 -0.42 -2.30
CA ASP A 28 47.85 -1.34 -3.05
C ASP A 28 47.34 -2.47 -2.13
N SER A 29 46.04 -2.51 -1.91
CA SER A 29 45.33 -3.63 -1.30
C SER A 29 43.92 -3.61 -1.84
N ASP A 30 43.83 -4.19 -3.04
CA ASP A 30 42.63 -4.61 -3.77
C ASP A 30 41.70 -5.42 -2.85
N THR A 31 40.98 -4.70 -1.99
CA THR A 31 39.92 -5.27 -1.17
C THR A 31 38.67 -5.16 -2.00
N VAL A 32 38.43 -6.19 -2.82
CA VAL A 32 37.12 -6.43 -3.41
C VAL A 32 36.17 -6.69 -2.26
N THR A 33 35.55 -5.63 -1.75
CA THR A 33 34.35 -5.71 -0.93
C THR A 33 33.34 -6.54 -1.74
N PRO A 34 32.86 -7.69 -1.25
CA PRO A 34 31.68 -8.29 -1.83
C PRO A 34 30.58 -7.26 -1.64
N THR A 35 30.19 -6.60 -2.72
CA THR A 35 28.94 -5.85 -2.76
C THR A 35 27.85 -6.87 -2.46
N ASP A 36 27.42 -6.93 -1.19
CA ASP A 36 26.21 -7.63 -0.81
C ASP A 36 25.11 -7.16 -1.77
N PRO A 37 24.45 -8.07 -2.51
CA PRO A 37 23.37 -7.64 -3.38
C PRO A 37 22.32 -6.98 -2.50
N LEU A 38 22.06 -5.69 -2.75
CA LEU A 38 20.97 -4.97 -2.10
C LEU A 38 19.72 -5.85 -2.09
N PRO A 39 18.93 -5.84 -1.00
CA PRO A 39 17.70 -6.61 -0.95
C PRO A 39 16.78 -6.12 -2.06
N GLU A 40 16.75 -6.85 -3.18
CA GLU A 40 15.84 -6.50 -4.26
C GLU A 40 14.42 -6.60 -3.71
N ASP A 41 13.63 -5.55 -3.97
CA ASP A 41 12.23 -5.48 -3.58
C ASP A 41 11.51 -6.79 -3.95
N PRO A 42 10.85 -7.45 -2.99
CA PRO A 42 10.14 -8.70 -3.24
C PRO A 42 9.05 -8.54 -4.32
N GLU A 43 8.51 -7.32 -4.47
CA GLU A 43 7.51 -6.98 -5.48
C GLU A 43 8.07 -6.92 -6.91
N ARG A 44 9.34 -6.50 -7.10
CA ARG A 44 9.98 -6.51 -8.42
C ARG A 44 10.31 -7.93 -8.88
N ARG A 45 10.65 -8.81 -7.94
CA ARG A 45 10.85 -10.25 -8.23
C ARG A 45 9.55 -10.97 -8.57
N SER A 46 8.44 -10.66 -7.90
CA SER A 46 7.16 -11.30 -8.21
C SER A 46 6.65 -10.87 -9.58
N TRP A 47 6.75 -9.59 -9.93
CA TRP A 47 6.31 -9.10 -11.25
C TRP A 47 7.15 -9.65 -12.41
N SER A 48 8.48 -9.69 -12.24
CA SER A 48 9.36 -10.30 -13.25
C SER A 48 9.14 -11.81 -13.39
N ARG A 49 8.79 -12.51 -12.30
CA ARG A 49 8.42 -13.93 -12.34
C ARG A 49 7.09 -14.16 -13.06
N ASP A 50 6.07 -13.34 -12.76
CA ASP A 50 4.76 -13.41 -13.42
C ASP A 50 4.89 -13.10 -14.93
N LEU A 51 5.73 -12.14 -15.33
CA LEU A 51 6.01 -11.82 -16.73
C LEU A 51 6.73 -12.97 -17.46
N ARG A 52 7.79 -13.52 -16.87
CA ARG A 52 8.52 -14.66 -17.43
C ARG A 52 7.63 -15.88 -17.58
N PHE A 53 6.79 -16.14 -16.59
CA PHE A 53 5.84 -17.23 -16.64
C PHE A 53 4.77 -17.01 -17.72
N MET A 54 4.22 -15.79 -17.83
CA MET A 54 3.29 -15.43 -18.90
C MET A 54 3.91 -15.65 -20.29
N LEU A 55 5.18 -15.28 -20.46
CA LEU A 55 5.93 -15.56 -21.69
C LEU A 55 6.11 -17.06 -21.93
N VAL A 56 6.36 -17.87 -20.89
CA VAL A 56 6.47 -19.34 -21.02
C VAL A 56 5.14 -19.94 -21.45
N VAL A 57 4.01 -19.52 -20.87
CA VAL A 57 2.68 -19.99 -21.28
C VAL A 57 2.39 -19.58 -22.72
N LEU A 58 2.66 -18.33 -23.08
CA LEU A 58 2.47 -17.83 -24.43
C LEU A 58 3.32 -18.63 -25.44
N ALA A 59 4.58 -18.88 -25.10
CA ALA A 59 5.49 -19.68 -25.91
C ALA A 59 5.01 -21.13 -26.02
N ALA A 60 4.48 -21.73 -24.95
CA ALA A 60 3.94 -23.08 -24.96
C ALA A 60 2.69 -23.19 -25.85
N ILE A 61 1.77 -22.21 -25.78
CA ILE A 61 0.59 -22.14 -26.67
C ILE A 61 1.04 -21.97 -28.12
N ALA A 62 1.98 -21.07 -28.38
CA ALA A 62 2.51 -20.85 -29.72
C ALA A 62 3.21 -22.11 -30.27
N ALA A 63 3.98 -22.81 -29.43
CA ALA A 63 4.65 -24.06 -29.81
C ALA A 63 3.63 -25.18 -30.11
N LEU A 64 2.57 -25.30 -29.31
CA LEU A 64 1.46 -26.23 -29.57
C LEU A 64 0.78 -25.92 -30.91
N PHE A 65 0.52 -24.63 -31.17
CA PHE A 65 -0.10 -24.19 -32.41
C PHE A 65 0.79 -24.46 -33.63
N LEU A 66 2.09 -24.18 -33.49
CA LEU A 66 3.08 -24.45 -34.54
C LEU A 66 3.20 -25.95 -34.80
N ALA A 67 3.27 -26.77 -33.75
CA ALA A 67 3.28 -28.22 -33.86
C ALA A 67 2.03 -28.74 -34.57
N PHE A 68 0.85 -28.23 -34.22
CA PHE A 68 -0.41 -28.57 -34.88
C PHE A 68 -0.43 -28.16 -36.36
N ALA A 69 0.03 -26.94 -36.69
CA ALA A 69 0.12 -26.45 -38.06
C ALA A 69 1.07 -27.32 -38.92
N LEU A 70 2.23 -27.68 -38.39
CA LEU A 70 3.17 -28.58 -39.04
C LEU A 70 2.55 -29.98 -39.23
N LEU A 71 1.82 -30.48 -38.24
CA LEU A 71 1.19 -31.80 -38.31
C LEU A 71 0.12 -31.86 -39.42
N ILE A 72 -0.70 -30.81 -39.56
CA ILE A 72 -1.64 -30.67 -40.68
C ILE A 72 -0.90 -30.58 -42.02
N ALA A 73 0.20 -29.83 -42.08
CA ALA A 73 0.96 -29.62 -43.31
C ALA A 73 1.66 -30.91 -43.81
N PHE A 74 2.14 -31.77 -42.90
CA PHE A 74 2.97 -32.92 -43.25
C PHE A 74 2.30 -34.29 -43.09
N SER A 75 1.30 -34.44 -42.21
CA SER A 75 0.61 -35.72 -42.02
C SER A 75 -0.83 -35.54 -41.52
N PRO A 76 -1.81 -35.29 -42.40
CA PRO A 76 -3.20 -35.03 -42.03
C PRO A 76 -3.96 -36.31 -41.64
N THR A 77 -3.39 -37.13 -40.75
CA THR A 77 -4.05 -38.34 -40.23
C THR A 77 -4.65 -38.04 -38.85
N GLY A 78 -5.96 -38.26 -38.69
CA GLY A 78 -6.70 -37.89 -37.48
C GLY A 78 -6.20 -38.54 -36.17
N ALA A 79 -5.48 -39.65 -36.27
CA ALA A 79 -4.91 -40.36 -35.11
C ALA A 79 -3.77 -39.59 -34.42
N ALA A 80 -2.97 -38.84 -35.17
CA ALA A 80 -1.89 -38.03 -34.60
C ALA A 80 -2.45 -36.80 -33.86
N ILE A 81 -3.56 -36.25 -34.35
CA ILE A 81 -4.27 -35.13 -33.70
C ILE A 81 -4.88 -35.57 -32.37
N SER A 82 -5.54 -36.73 -32.34
CA SER A 82 -6.14 -37.25 -31.10
C SER A 82 -5.08 -37.63 -30.05
N ALA A 83 -3.95 -38.20 -30.47
CA ALA A 83 -2.83 -38.50 -29.55
C ALA A 83 -2.25 -37.23 -28.90
N LEU A 84 -2.07 -36.15 -29.68
CA LEU A 84 -1.61 -34.86 -29.15
C LEU A 84 -2.60 -34.28 -28.14
N ALA A 85 -3.90 -34.33 -28.43
CA ALA A 85 -4.93 -33.83 -27.52
C ALA A 85 -4.93 -34.58 -26.17
N VAL A 86 -4.72 -35.89 -26.18
CA VAL A 86 -4.66 -36.72 -24.96
C VAL A 86 -3.48 -36.33 -24.06
N ILE A 87 -2.34 -35.91 -24.63
CA ILE A 87 -1.16 -35.51 -23.86
C ILE A 87 -1.24 -34.03 -23.44
N ALA A 88 -1.78 -33.17 -24.31
CA ALA A 88 -1.84 -31.73 -24.07
C ALA A 88 -2.94 -31.35 -23.07
N ALA A 89 -4.09 -32.04 -23.10
CA ALA A 89 -5.24 -31.69 -22.27
C ALA A 89 -4.92 -31.71 -20.75
N PRO A 90 -4.24 -32.73 -20.19
CA PRO A 90 -3.88 -32.72 -18.77
C PRO A 90 -2.96 -31.56 -18.36
N ILE A 91 -1.96 -31.24 -19.19
CA ILE A 91 -1.01 -30.15 -18.93
C ILE A 91 -1.75 -28.81 -18.93
N ALA A 92 -2.58 -28.56 -19.94
CA ALA A 92 -3.42 -27.36 -20.03
C ALA A 92 -4.38 -27.24 -18.84
N THR A 93 -5.01 -28.35 -18.44
CA THR A 93 -5.94 -28.39 -17.30
C THR A 93 -5.24 -28.04 -15.99
N MET A 94 -4.02 -28.57 -15.77
CA MET A 94 -3.26 -28.29 -14.55
C MET A 94 -2.86 -26.81 -14.45
N VAL A 95 -2.44 -26.21 -15.56
CA VAL A 95 -2.12 -24.76 -15.61
C VAL A 95 -3.39 -23.93 -15.37
N ALA A 96 -4.49 -24.26 -16.05
CA ALA A 96 -5.76 -23.55 -15.89
C ALA A 96 -6.27 -23.62 -14.44
N ALA A 97 -6.17 -24.78 -13.79
CA ALA A 97 -6.57 -24.94 -12.40
C ALA A 97 -5.68 -24.13 -11.46
N TYR A 98 -4.36 -24.19 -11.63
CA TYR A 98 -3.41 -23.45 -10.80
C TYR A 98 -3.66 -21.93 -10.88
N TYR A 99 -3.81 -21.40 -12.10
CA TYR A 99 -4.06 -19.97 -12.30
C TYR A 99 -5.49 -19.56 -11.94
N GLY A 100 -6.48 -20.39 -12.24
CA GLY A 100 -7.88 -20.14 -11.88
C GLY A 100 -8.06 -20.02 -10.37
N ILE A 101 -7.48 -20.94 -9.60
CA ILE A 101 -7.52 -20.90 -8.14
C ILE A 101 -6.71 -19.71 -7.61
N SER A 102 -5.51 -19.48 -8.13
CA SER A 102 -4.68 -18.34 -7.70
C SER A 102 -5.36 -17.00 -7.94
N LEU A 103 -6.04 -16.85 -9.07
CA LEU A 103 -6.83 -15.65 -9.38
C LEU A 103 -8.01 -15.50 -8.44
N ALA A 104 -8.75 -16.58 -8.19
CA ALA A 104 -9.88 -16.57 -7.25
C ALA A 104 -9.44 -16.16 -5.83
N LEU A 105 -8.29 -16.66 -5.36
CA LEU A 105 -7.73 -16.28 -4.06
C LEU A 105 -7.35 -14.79 -4.01
N ARG A 106 -6.74 -14.25 -5.08
CA ARG A 106 -6.44 -12.82 -5.18
C ARG A 106 -7.73 -11.98 -5.15
N GLN A 107 -8.76 -12.37 -5.90
CA GLN A 107 -10.06 -11.68 -5.90
C GLN A 107 -10.71 -11.67 -4.51
N VAL A 108 -10.63 -12.77 -3.77
CA VAL A 108 -11.16 -12.83 -2.39
C VAL A 108 -10.36 -11.92 -1.46
N ALA A 109 -9.02 -11.90 -1.58
CA ALA A 109 -8.17 -11.02 -0.80
C ALA A 109 -8.47 -9.54 -1.08
N ASP A 110 -8.61 -9.17 -2.36
CA ASP A 110 -8.94 -7.82 -2.79
C ASP A 110 -10.33 -7.40 -2.30
N ALA A 111 -11.33 -8.29 -2.38
CA ALA A 111 -12.67 -8.04 -1.86
C ALA A 111 -12.65 -7.81 -0.34
N ARG A 112 -11.86 -8.59 0.42
CA ARG A 112 -11.70 -8.39 1.86
C ARG A 112 -11.03 -7.05 2.17
N ASN A 113 -9.97 -6.69 1.46
CA ASN A 113 -9.31 -5.40 1.64
C ASN A 113 -10.24 -4.23 1.32
N ALA A 114 -11.02 -4.33 0.24
CA ALA A 114 -12.00 -3.31 -0.12
C ALA A 114 -13.07 -3.15 0.97
N ALA A 115 -13.56 -4.24 1.55
CA ALA A 115 -14.52 -4.22 2.65
C ALA A 115 -13.96 -3.54 3.90
N VAL A 116 -12.74 -3.90 4.32
CA VAL A 116 -12.07 -3.29 5.48
C VAL A 116 -11.87 -1.78 5.27
N THR A 117 -11.45 -1.38 4.06
CA THR A 117 -11.26 0.04 3.75
C THR A 117 -12.60 0.80 3.75
N ALA A 118 -13.68 0.17 3.30
CA ALA A 118 -15.02 0.77 3.32
C ALA A 118 -15.54 0.94 4.76
N GLU A 119 -15.40 -0.07 5.61
CA GLU A 119 -15.75 0.02 7.03
C GLU A 119 -14.95 1.10 7.76
N ALA A 120 -13.65 1.22 7.45
CA ALA A 120 -12.81 2.28 8.02
C ALA A 120 -13.31 3.67 7.61
N ARG A 121 -13.71 3.86 6.35
CA ARG A 121 -14.31 5.13 5.89
C ARG A 121 -15.65 5.42 6.55
N ALA A 122 -16.49 4.40 6.75
CA ALA A 122 -17.76 4.56 7.45
C ALA A 122 -17.56 5.01 8.89
N ARG A 123 -16.68 4.33 9.65
CA ARG A 123 -16.33 4.73 11.02
C ARG A 123 -15.71 6.12 11.10
N ALA A 124 -14.87 6.49 10.14
CA ALA A 124 -14.32 7.85 10.06
C ALA A 124 -15.42 8.90 9.82
N ALA A 125 -16.40 8.60 8.96
CA ALA A 125 -17.53 9.48 8.71
C ALA A 125 -18.42 9.63 9.95
N GLU A 126 -18.73 8.53 10.66
CA GLU A 126 -19.47 8.55 11.92
C GLU A 126 -18.78 9.41 12.98
N SER A 127 -17.47 9.23 13.18
CA SER A 127 -16.68 10.07 14.08
C SER A 127 -16.75 11.54 13.69
N SER A 128 -16.58 11.84 12.39
CA SER A 128 -16.62 13.23 11.90
C SER A 128 -18.00 13.88 12.07
N ALA A 129 -19.08 13.10 11.99
CA ALA A 129 -20.44 13.59 12.23
C ALA A 129 -20.65 13.90 13.71
N HIS A 130 -20.23 13.00 14.61
CA HIS A 130 -20.29 13.24 16.05
C HIS A 130 -19.46 14.46 16.48
N ASP A 131 -18.27 14.63 15.92
CA ASP A 131 -17.44 15.80 16.18
C ASP A 131 -18.13 17.09 15.68
N SER A 132 -18.73 17.05 14.48
CA SER A 132 -19.46 18.19 13.92
C SER A 132 -20.67 18.58 14.78
N ASP A 133 -21.42 17.60 15.30
CA ASP A 133 -22.55 17.83 16.20
C ASP A 133 -22.09 18.43 17.53
N ALA A 134 -20.97 17.95 18.09
CA ALA A 134 -20.39 18.49 19.32
C ALA A 134 -19.92 19.95 19.14
N TRP A 135 -19.28 20.25 18.02
CA TRP A 135 -18.88 21.62 17.67
C TRP A 135 -20.10 22.53 17.47
N ALA A 136 -21.14 22.05 16.79
CA ALA A 136 -22.39 22.80 16.60
C ALA A 136 -23.06 23.12 17.94
N ALA A 137 -23.18 22.14 18.84
CA ALA A 137 -23.75 22.33 20.17
C ALA A 137 -22.94 23.34 21.01
N GLN A 138 -21.61 23.30 20.91
CA GLN A 138 -20.76 24.28 21.59
C GLN A 138 -20.98 25.70 21.05
N MET A 139 -21.04 25.87 19.73
CA MET A 139 -21.30 27.17 19.09
C MET A 139 -22.69 27.71 19.44
N GLU A 140 -23.71 26.86 19.45
CA GLU A 140 -25.07 27.22 19.85
C GLU A 140 -25.11 27.68 21.33
N SER A 141 -24.41 26.98 22.22
CA SER A 141 -24.33 27.37 23.64
C SER A 141 -23.60 28.71 23.82
N GLY A 142 -22.51 28.94 23.09
CA GLY A 142 -21.77 30.20 23.11
C GLY A 142 -22.59 31.36 22.56
N LEU A 143 -23.35 31.12 21.49
CA LEU A 143 -24.25 32.09 20.88
C LEU A 143 -25.40 32.46 21.83
N ARG A 144 -26.04 31.47 22.48
CA ARG A 144 -27.05 31.69 23.54
C ARG A 144 -26.54 32.59 24.65
N VAL A 145 -25.33 32.33 25.13
CA VAL A 145 -24.70 33.14 26.19
C VAL A 145 -24.44 34.56 25.67
N ALA A 146 -23.91 34.73 24.46
CA ALA A 146 -23.67 36.05 23.88
C ALA A 146 -24.96 36.87 23.70
N VAL A 147 -26.02 36.25 23.17
CA VAL A 147 -27.36 36.85 23.01
C VAL A 147 -27.93 37.27 24.37
N SER A 148 -27.83 36.42 25.40
CA SER A 148 -28.31 36.77 26.75
C SER A 148 -27.61 38.01 27.33
N LYS A 149 -26.31 38.19 27.07
CA LYS A 149 -25.54 39.36 27.51
C LYS A 149 -25.93 40.62 26.76
N LEU A 150 -26.16 40.53 25.45
CA LEU A 150 -26.62 41.65 24.62
C LEU A 150 -28.02 42.11 25.04
N LYS A 151 -28.95 41.16 25.25
CA LYS A 151 -30.29 41.45 25.80
C LYS A 151 -30.19 42.12 27.17
N GLY A 152 -29.32 41.64 28.07
CA GLY A 152 -29.06 42.28 29.37
C GLY A 152 -28.47 43.69 29.28
N ALA A 153 -27.77 44.02 28.19
CA ALA A 153 -27.26 45.36 27.90
C ALA A 153 -28.25 46.24 27.12
N GLY A 154 -29.45 45.73 26.78
CA GLY A 154 -30.47 46.46 26.03
C GLY A 154 -30.15 46.63 24.53
N ILE A 155 -29.24 45.83 23.98
CA ILE A 155 -28.85 45.85 22.56
C ILE A 155 -29.71 44.84 21.78
N GLY A 156 -30.23 45.23 20.61
CA GLY A 156 -31.04 44.36 19.77
C GLY A 156 -30.26 43.17 19.19
N THR A 157 -30.90 41.99 19.11
CA THR A 157 -30.27 40.71 18.73
C THR A 157 -30.76 40.13 17.40
N SER A 158 -31.65 40.83 16.69
CA SER A 158 -32.29 40.36 15.45
C SER A 158 -31.30 40.02 14.33
N ASP A 159 -30.22 40.78 14.20
CA ASP A 159 -29.22 40.53 13.15
C ASP A 159 -28.37 39.29 13.46
N VAL A 160 -28.20 38.96 14.74
CA VAL A 160 -27.48 37.77 15.21
C VAL A 160 -28.34 36.52 14.98
N GLU A 161 -29.63 36.61 15.29
CA GLU A 161 -30.63 35.54 15.04
C GLU A 161 -30.72 35.22 13.54
N ARG A 162 -30.77 36.25 12.69
CA ARG A 162 -30.76 36.10 11.22
C ARG A 162 -29.46 35.52 10.69
N ALA A 163 -28.30 35.96 11.19
CA ALA A 163 -27.00 35.46 10.75
C ALA A 163 -26.74 34.00 11.17
N ALA A 164 -27.32 33.56 12.29
CA ALA A 164 -27.24 32.19 12.77
C ALA A 164 -28.19 31.23 12.04
N GLY A 165 -29.09 31.73 11.18
CA GLY A 165 -30.08 30.92 10.47
C GLY A 165 -31.12 30.28 11.39
N THR A 166 -31.25 30.77 12.63
CA THR A 166 -32.24 30.33 13.61
C THR A 166 -33.54 31.12 13.46
N PRO A 167 -34.72 30.55 13.79
CA PRO A 167 -35.98 31.29 13.79
C PRO A 167 -35.91 32.54 14.67
N ASP A 168 -36.59 33.61 14.27
CA ASP A 168 -36.86 34.75 15.15
C ASP A 168 -37.55 34.19 16.41
N GLU A 169 -36.99 34.45 17.60
CA GLU A 169 -37.38 33.89 18.93
C GLU A 169 -36.74 32.56 19.37
N PHE A 170 -35.72 32.04 18.70
CA PHE A 170 -35.03 30.81 19.15
C PHE A 170 -34.22 30.94 20.46
N PHE A 171 -33.79 32.16 20.82
CA PHE A 171 -32.87 32.44 21.95
C PHE A 171 -33.49 33.20 23.12
#